data_AF-A0A6A6EVG3-F1
#
_entry.id   AF-A0A6A6EVG3-F1
#
_cell.length_a   1.000
_cell.length_b   1.000
_cell.length_c   1.000
_cell.angle_alpha   90.00
_cell.angle_beta   90.00
_cell.angle_gamma   90.00
#
_symmetry.space_group_name_H-M   'P 1'
#
loop_
_entity.id
_entity.type
_entity.pdbx_description
1 polymer ?
#
loop_
_entity_poly.entity_id
_entity_poly.type
_entity_poly.pdbx_seq_one_letter_code
_entity_poly.pdbx_strand_id
1 'polypeptide(L)' 'DDSYFIDADPDLFKHILRYLRRGVLPVFYDGAKGHDYALYGALLEEARFFGIDRLEKWLSKQKYLEAIEVAYS' A
#
# COMPACT_ATOMS: atom_id res chain seq x y z
N ASP A 1 -15.28 -2.64 26.65
CA ASP A 1 -15.48 -2.70 25.19
C ASP A 1 -14.39 -1.90 24.50
N ASP A 2 -13.18 -2.48 24.47
CA ASP A 2 -11.95 -1.83 23.99
C ASP A 2 -11.86 -1.89 22.46
N SER A 3 -12.90 -1.43 21.77
CA SER A 3 -12.85 -1.24 20.33
C SER A 3 -12.34 0.15 20.01
N TYR A 4 -11.16 0.23 19.39
CA TYR A 4 -10.68 1.46 18.78
C TYR A 4 -11.46 1.71 17.49
N PHE A 5 -12.20 2.82 17.43
CA PHE A 5 -12.79 3.28 16.18
C PHE A 5 -11.70 4.00 15.37
N ILE A 6 -11.41 3.49 14.19
CA ILE A 6 -10.51 4.12 13.23
C ILE A 6 -11.40 4.63 12.11
N ASP A 7 -11.41 5.95 11.90
CA ASP A 7 -12.10 6.59 10.79
C ASP A 7 -11.27 6.43 9.50
N ALA A 8 -11.15 5.18 9.06
CA ALA A 8 -10.45 4.79 7.84
C ALA A 8 -11.33 3.86 7.02
N ASP A 9 -11.16 3.90 5.70
CA ASP A 9 -11.82 2.95 4.81
C ASP A 9 -11.36 1.52 5.18
N PRO A 10 -12.27 0.61 5.59
CA PRO A 10 -11.91 -0.74 6.00
C PRO A 10 -11.22 -1.53 4.89
N ASP A 11 -11.51 -1.24 3.63
CA ASP A 11 -10.87 -1.88 2.49
C ASP A 11 -9.44 -1.39 2.25
N LEU A 12 -9.10 -0.15 2.61
CA LEU A 12 -7.72 0.32 2.58
C LEU A 12 -6.94 -0.13 3.81
N PHE A 13 -7.57 -0.10 4.98
CA PHE A 13 -6.92 -0.43 6.25
C PHE A 13 -6.38 -1.87 6.27
N LYS A 14 -7.03 -2.81 5.57
CA LYS A 14 -6.51 -4.19 5.45
C LYS A 14 -5.12 -4.25 4.81
N HIS A 15 -4.79 -3.33 3.90
CA HIS A 15 -3.47 -3.27 3.26
C HIS A 15 -2.42 -2.72 4.23
N ILE A 16 -2.78 -1.71 5.04
CA ILE A 16 -1.94 -1.20 6.13
C ILE A 16 -1.62 -2.32 7.13
N LEU A 17 -2.63 -3.06 7.61
CA LEU A 17 -2.42 -4.16 8.54
C LEU A 17 -1.54 -5.28 7.97
N ARG A 18 -1.71 -5.61 6.68
CA ARG A 18 -0.85 -6.60 6.01
C ARG A 18 0.60 -6.13 5.97
N TYR A 19 0.84 -4.87 5.65
CA TYR A 19 2.17 -4.28 5.68
C TYR A 19 2.76 -4.31 7.09
N LEU A 20 2.04 -3.83 8.11
CA LEU A 20 2.54 -3.81 9.50
C LEU A 20 2.85 -5.21 10.04
N ARG A 21 2.08 -6.23 9.66
CA ARG A 21 2.27 -7.62 10.11
C ARG A 21 3.50 -8.29 9.49
N ARG A 22 3.82 -7.98 8.22
CA ARG A 22 4.81 -8.73 7.43
C ARG A 22 6.01 -7.91 6.97
N GLY A 23 5.91 -6.58 6.99
CA GLY A 23 6.91 -5.66 6.45
C GLY A 23 7.07 -5.71 4.93
N VAL A 24 6.14 -6.36 4.22
CA VAL A 24 6.16 -6.56 2.76
C VAL A 24 5.49 -5.38 2.07
N LEU A 25 6.21 -4.77 1.13
CA LEU A 25 5.75 -3.59 0.40
C LEU A 25 4.72 -4.00 -0.67
N PRO A 26 3.58 -3.29 -0.77
CA PRO A 26 2.50 -3.70 -1.64
C PRO A 26 2.85 -3.46 -3.11
N VAL A 27 2.45 -4.43 -3.94
CA VAL A 27 2.41 -4.32 -5.40
C VAL A 27 1.03 -4.76 -5.86
N PHE A 28 0.24 -3.81 -6.36
CA PHE A 28 -1.07 -4.02 -6.96
C PHE A 28 -0.89 -4.00 -8.47
N TYR A 29 -0.58 -5.17 -9.02
CA TYR A 29 -0.36 -5.37 -10.45
C TYR A 29 -1.17 -6.56 -10.94
N ASP A 30 -1.83 -6.38 -12.07
CA ASP A 30 -2.51 -7.42 -12.83
C ASP A 30 -1.90 -7.47 -14.24
N GLY A 31 -1.63 -8.67 -14.76
CA GLY A 31 -0.95 -8.81 -16.05
C GLY A 31 -1.74 -8.30 -17.25
N ALA A 32 -3.07 -8.17 -17.15
CA ALA A 32 -3.91 -7.65 -18.22
C ALA A 32 -4.25 -6.17 -18.03
N LYS A 33 -4.45 -5.73 -16.78
CA LYS A 33 -4.88 -4.36 -16.45
C LYS A 33 -3.73 -3.43 -16.07
N GLY A 34 -2.57 -3.98 -15.73
CA GLY A 34 -1.42 -3.23 -15.25
C GLY A 34 -1.54 -2.86 -13.77
N HIS A 35 -0.92 -1.75 -13.40
CA HIS A 35 -0.91 -1.24 -12.04
C HIS A 35 -2.23 -0.57 -11.64
N ASP A 36 -2.67 -0.82 -10.41
CA ASP A 36 -3.80 -0.10 -9.81
C ASP A 36 -3.32 1.21 -9.17
N TYR A 37 -3.14 2.24 -9.99
CA TYR A 37 -2.69 3.57 -9.56
C TYR A 37 -3.65 4.25 -8.57
N ALA A 38 -4.96 3.98 -8.70
CA ALA A 38 -5.94 4.53 -7.77
C ALA A 38 -5.75 3.95 -6.37
N LEU A 39 -5.56 2.63 -6.26
CA LEU A 39 -5.30 1.98 -4.98
C LEU A 39 -3.96 2.39 -4.37
N TYR A 40 -2.91 2.59 -5.17
CA TYR A 40 -1.65 3.13 -4.66
C TYR A 40 -1.80 4.54 -4.09
N GLY A 41 -2.55 5.42 -4.77
CA GLY A 41 -2.82 6.78 -4.30
C GLY A 41 -3.62 6.78 -2.99
N ALA A 42 -4.68 5.97 -2.92
CA ALA A 42 -5.49 5.84 -1.71
C ALA A 42 -4.66 5.32 -0.53
N LEU A 43 -3.83 4.29 -0.74
CA LEU A 43 -2.96 3.73 0.29
C LEU A 43 -1.86 4.71 0.73
N LEU A 44 -1.43 5.63 -0.15
CA LEU A 44 -0.46 6.66 0.21
C LEU A 44 -1.04 7.64 1.23
N GLU A 45 -2.29 8.07 1.07
CA GLU A 45 -2.94 8.95 2.05
C GLU A 45 -3.12 8.25 3.41
N GLU A 46 -3.47 6.97 3.42
CA GLU A 46 -3.51 6.16 4.65
C GLU A 46 -2.11 6.04 5.30
N ALA A 47 -1.07 5.79 4.51
CA ALA A 47 0.30 5.71 5.02
C ALA A 47 0.76 7.03 5.65
N ARG A 48 0.34 8.18 5.09
CA ARG A 48 0.57 9.51 5.69
C ARG A 48 -0.23 9.69 6.97
N PHE A 49 -1.52 9.35 6.96
CA PHE A 49 -2.41 9.47 8.11
C PHE A 49 -1.89 8.70 9.32
N PHE A 50 -1.41 7.46 9.12
CA PHE A 50 -0.84 6.63 10.17
C PHE A 50 0.66 6.88 10.45
N GLY A 51 1.31 7.80 9.73
CA GLY A 51 2.73 8.12 9.93
C GLY A 51 3.70 6.96 9.61
N ILE A 52 3.40 6.16 8.58
CA ILE A 52 4.19 4.98 8.20
C ILE A 52 5.25 5.36 7.15
N ASP A 53 6.30 6.04 7.62
CA ASP A 53 7.41 6.59 6.83
C ASP A 53 7.91 5.73 5.66
N ARG A 54 8.18 4.44 5.92
CA ARG A 54 8.75 3.54 4.91
C ARG A 54 7.74 3.22 3.81
N LEU A 55 6.47 3.03 4.17
CA LEU A 55 5.40 2.76 3.22
C LEU A 55 5.07 4.02 2.40
N GLU A 56 5.01 5.18 3.06
CA GLU A 56 4.83 6.47 2.39
C GLU A 56 5.95 6.72 1.36
N LYS A 57 7.21 6.54 1.74
CA LYS A 57 8.37 6.70 0.85
C LYS A 57 8.37 5.69 -0.31
N TRP A 58 7.83 4.50 -0.10
CA TRP A 58 7.68 3.49 -1.16
C TRP A 58 6.64 3.92 -2.20
N LEU A 59 5.46 4.33 -1.71
CA LEU A 59 4.32 4.70 -2.56
C LEU A 59 4.55 6.04 -3.28
N SER A 60 5.01 7.08 -2.57
CA SER A 60 5.25 8.41 -3.13
C SER A 60 6.34 8.43 -4.21
N LYS A 61 7.33 7.55 -4.10
CA LYS A 61 8.40 7.38 -5.11
C LYS A 61 8.04 6.37 -6.21
N GLN A 62 6.82 5.82 -6.19
CA GLN A 62 6.33 4.84 -7.16
C GLN A 62 7.26 3.63 -7.37
N LYS A 63 7.96 3.20 -6.33
CA LYS A 63 8.94 2.11 -6.41
C LYS A 63 8.34 0.74 -6.79
N TYR A 64 7.02 0.62 -6.74
CA TYR A 64 6.30 -0.55 -7.22
C TYR A 64 6.43 -0.77 -8.73
N LEU A 65 6.81 0.25 -9.51
CA LEU A 65 7.08 0.12 -10.95
C LEU A 65 8.33 -0.73 -11.19
N GLU A 66 9.38 -0.52 -10.40
CA GLU A 66 10.65 -1.27 -10.47
C GLU A 66 10.47 -2.73 -10.02
N ALA A 67 9.50 -3.01 -9.15
CA ALA A 67 9.29 -4.34 -8.58
C ALA A 67 8.80 -5.38 -9.59
N ILE A 68 8.13 -4.96 -10.67
CA ILE A 68 7.65 -5.86 -11.73
C ILE A 68 8.74 -6.13 -12.77
N GLU A 69 9.63 -5.17 -13.06
CA GLU A 69 10.73 -5.38 -14.01
C GLU A 69 11.66 -6.54 -13.60
N VAL A 70 11.87 -6.72 -12.30
CA VAL A 70 12.70 -7.82 -11.76
C VAL A 70 12.05 -9.20 -11.96
N ALA A 71 10.73 -9.29 -12.09
CA ALA A 71 10.01 -10.58 -12.19
C ALA A 71 9.99 -11.18 -13.61
N TYR A 72 10.36 -10.40 -14.63
CA TYR A 72 10.39 -10.82 -16.04
C TYR A 72 11.82 -10.96 -16.61
N SER A 73 12.84 -10.91 -15.75
CA SER A 73 14.26 -11.07 -16.10
C SER A 73 14.75 -12.52 -15.96
#